data_AF-A0A946HAA1-F1
#
_entry.id   AF-A0A946HAA1-F1
#
_cell.length_a   1.000
_cell.length_b   1.000
_cell.length_c   1.000
_cell.angle_alpha   90.00
_cell.angle_beta   90.00
_cell.angle_gamma   90.00
#
_symmetry.space_group_name_H-M   'P 1'
#
loop_
_entity.id
_entity.type
_entity.pdbx_description
1 polymer ?
#
loop_
_entity_poly.entity_id
_entity_poly.type
_entity_poly.pdbx_seq_one_letter_code
_entity_poly.pdbx_strand_id
1 'polypeptide(L)'
;TGTGIVALAGIVVNNNIVLIDTYQDLSKYMPRVEAIIRTAEQRIRPVLLTTITTMAGLAPMMFGLSLDFIGGGYSVDSPTALWWKQLATAVVFGLGIATVLTLVFTPALLSSRVWVITYAKWLANALRVLGASRQANIAQDWALRRKAKRIKQPEIIWSDWLETDGKDAPLGVSATPLRAAE
;
A
#
# COMPACT_ATOMS: atom_id res chain seq x y z
N THR A 1 -14.92 37.52 0.66
CA THR A 1 -13.98 36.38 0.66
C THR A 1 -14.66 35.02 0.82
N GLY A 2 -15.67 34.87 1.69
CA GLY A 2 -16.35 33.58 1.90
C GLY A 2 -17.03 32.97 0.66
N THR A 3 -17.63 33.78 -0.21
CA THR A 3 -18.36 33.30 -1.40
C THR A 3 -17.49 32.56 -2.41
N GLY A 4 -16.25 33.02 -2.63
CA GLY A 4 -15.30 32.34 -3.53
C GLY A 4 -14.84 30.98 -3.01
N ILE A 5 -14.68 30.85 -1.69
CA ILE A 5 -14.32 29.57 -1.05
C ILE A 5 -15.47 28.56 -1.17
N VAL A 6 -16.71 29.00 -0.94
CA VAL A 6 -17.90 28.15 -1.09
C VAL A 6 -18.07 27.69 -2.54
N ALA A 7 -17.90 28.60 -3.51
CA ALA A 7 -17.94 28.26 -4.93
C ALA A 7 -16.87 27.23 -5.31
N LEU A 8 -15.64 27.43 -4.84
CA LEU A 8 -14.54 26.48 -5.03
C LEU A 8 -14.81 25.11 -4.40
N ALA A 9 -15.36 25.08 -3.19
CA ALA A 9 -15.71 23.83 -2.53
C ALA A 9 -16.69 23.01 -3.38
N GLY A 10 -17.68 23.66 -4.00
CA GLY A 10 -18.60 23.01 -4.94
C GLY A 10 -17.89 22.39 -6.15
N ILE A 11 -16.98 23.15 -6.78
CA ILE A 11 -16.20 22.66 -7.94
C ILE A 11 -15.34 21.45 -7.55
N VAL A 12 -14.65 21.53 -6.42
CA VAL A 12 -13.78 20.45 -5.92
C VAL A 12 -14.59 19.21 -5.54
N VAL A 13 -15.73 19.37 -4.84
CA VAL A 13 -16.60 18.26 -4.45
C VAL A 13 -17.24 17.60 -5.68
N ASN A 14 -17.65 18.37 -6.69
CA ASN A 14 -18.21 17.81 -7.93
C ASN A 14 -17.19 16.92 -8.66
N ASN A 15 -15.96 17.42 -8.82
CA ASN A 15 -14.86 16.63 -9.34
C ASN A 15 -14.60 15.39 -8.46
N ASN A 16 -14.86 15.49 -7.14
CA ASN A 16 -14.68 14.39 -6.22
C ASN A 16 -15.71 13.26 -6.37
N ILE A 17 -16.98 13.62 -6.51
CA ILE A 17 -18.13 12.71 -6.64
C ILE A 17 -17.98 11.80 -7.87
N VAL A 18 -17.59 12.36 -9.02
CA VAL A 18 -17.43 11.58 -10.27
C VAL A 18 -16.46 10.42 -10.12
N LEU A 19 -15.43 10.53 -9.26
CA LEU A 19 -14.50 9.42 -8.98
C LEU A 19 -15.12 8.33 -8.15
N ILE A 20 -15.89 8.71 -7.13
CA ILE A 20 -16.50 7.74 -6.25
C ILE A 20 -17.51 6.94 -7.06
N ASP A 21 -18.27 7.60 -7.93
CA ASP A 21 -19.20 6.96 -8.85
C ASP A 21 -18.49 6.02 -9.84
N THR A 22 -17.45 6.49 -10.53
CA THR A 22 -16.66 5.64 -11.43
C THR A 22 -15.93 4.50 -10.70
N TYR A 23 -15.43 4.72 -9.49
CA TYR A 23 -14.84 3.65 -8.67
C TYR A 23 -15.89 2.61 -8.27
N GLN A 24 -17.06 3.04 -7.80
CA GLN A 24 -18.16 2.14 -7.44
C GLN A 24 -18.54 1.29 -8.65
N ASP A 25 -18.61 1.88 -9.84
CA ASP A 25 -18.97 1.14 -11.05
C ASP A 25 -17.87 0.16 -11.49
N LEU A 26 -16.61 0.59 -11.52
CA LEU A 26 -15.49 -0.31 -11.85
C LEU A 26 -15.36 -1.45 -10.82
N SER A 27 -15.61 -1.18 -9.54
CA SER A 27 -15.48 -2.17 -8.45
C SER A 27 -16.45 -3.35 -8.55
N LYS A 28 -17.52 -3.25 -9.37
CA LYS A 28 -18.48 -4.33 -9.60
C LYS A 28 -17.92 -5.42 -10.51
N TYR A 29 -17.00 -5.08 -11.41
CA TYR A 29 -16.56 -5.97 -12.50
C TYR A 29 -15.07 -6.28 -12.48
N MET A 30 -14.27 -5.64 -11.61
CA MET A 30 -12.84 -5.90 -11.49
C MET A 30 -12.36 -5.89 -10.03
N PRO A 31 -11.19 -6.50 -9.74
CA PRO A 31 -10.62 -6.48 -8.40
C PRO A 31 -10.46 -5.05 -7.87
N ARG A 32 -10.77 -4.83 -6.59
CA ARG A 32 -10.67 -3.50 -5.94
C ARG A 32 -9.31 -2.84 -6.14
N VAL A 33 -8.26 -3.63 -6.39
CA VAL A 33 -6.93 -3.10 -6.66
C VAL A 33 -6.83 -2.47 -8.06
N GLU A 34 -7.21 -3.22 -9.08
CA GLU A 34 -7.28 -2.77 -10.47
C GLU A 34 -8.20 -1.54 -10.63
N ALA A 35 -9.39 -1.58 -9.98
CA ALA A 35 -10.40 -0.52 -10.08
C ALA A 35 -9.83 0.85 -9.69
N ILE A 36 -9.20 0.97 -8.51
CA ILE A 36 -8.66 2.26 -8.05
C ILE A 36 -7.59 2.81 -9.01
N ILE A 37 -6.75 1.95 -9.58
CA ILE A 37 -5.67 2.38 -10.48
C ILE A 37 -6.27 2.97 -11.77
N ARG A 38 -7.22 2.25 -12.39
CA ARG A 38 -7.89 2.71 -13.62
C ARG A 38 -8.70 3.98 -13.37
N THR A 39 -9.45 4.04 -12.26
CA THR A 39 -10.21 5.25 -11.91
C THR A 39 -9.28 6.44 -11.66
N ALA A 40 -8.12 6.24 -11.04
CA ALA A 40 -7.14 7.30 -10.82
C ALA A 40 -6.52 7.83 -12.13
N GLU A 41 -6.18 6.94 -13.07
CA GLU A 41 -5.63 7.32 -14.39
C GLU A 41 -6.65 8.11 -15.22
N GLN A 42 -7.90 7.65 -15.27
CA GLN A 42 -8.98 8.30 -16.00
C GLN A 42 -9.30 9.70 -15.47
N ARG A 43 -8.87 10.03 -14.25
CA ARG A 43 -9.21 11.28 -13.58
C ARG A 43 -8.33 12.47 -13.93
N ILE A 44 -7.10 12.21 -14.37
CA ILE A 44 -6.14 13.26 -14.70
C ILE A 44 -6.69 14.15 -15.82
N ARG A 45 -7.34 13.55 -16.83
CA ARG A 45 -7.84 14.30 -18.00
C ARG A 45 -9.04 15.21 -17.65
N PRO A 46 -10.10 14.74 -16.97
CA PRO A 46 -11.23 15.60 -16.61
C PRO A 46 -10.88 16.71 -15.60
N VAL A 47 -10.03 16.42 -14.61
CA VAL A 47 -9.62 17.42 -13.60
C VAL A 47 -8.76 18.52 -14.23
N LEU A 48 -7.86 18.16 -15.15
CA LEU A 48 -7.10 19.14 -15.93
C LEU A 48 -8.01 19.98 -16.83
N LEU A 49 -8.93 19.35 -17.56
CA LEU A 49 -9.80 20.04 -18.51
C LEU A 49 -10.73 21.05 -17.81
N THR A 50 -11.32 20.67 -16.68
CA THR A 50 -12.16 21.58 -15.86
C THR A 50 -11.34 22.73 -15.30
N THR A 51 -10.14 22.46 -14.80
CA THR A 51 -9.25 23.50 -14.29
C THR A 51 -8.85 24.50 -15.37
N ILE A 52 -8.33 23.99 -16.50
CA ILE A 52 -7.86 24.82 -17.61
C ILE A 52 -9.01 25.65 -18.16
N THR A 53 -10.18 25.05 -18.37
CA THR A 53 -11.36 25.76 -18.90
C THR A 53 -11.82 26.85 -17.95
N THR A 54 -11.86 26.58 -16.64
CA THR A 54 -12.26 27.57 -15.62
C THR A 54 -11.26 28.71 -15.54
N MET A 55 -9.96 28.40 -15.54
CA MET A 55 -8.90 29.41 -15.53
C MET A 55 -8.93 30.25 -16.80
N ALA A 56 -9.10 29.64 -17.97
CA ALA A 56 -9.18 30.34 -19.25
C ALA A 56 -10.42 31.25 -19.32
N GLY A 57 -11.58 30.78 -18.84
CA GLY A 57 -12.81 31.58 -18.82
C GLY A 57 -12.76 32.76 -17.85
N LEU A 58 -12.06 32.62 -16.72
CA LEU A 58 -11.94 33.66 -15.70
C LEU A 58 -10.69 34.55 -15.86
N ALA A 59 -9.72 34.15 -16.68
CA ALA A 59 -8.48 34.89 -16.89
C ALA A 59 -8.70 36.35 -17.33
N PRO A 60 -9.54 36.67 -18.33
CA PRO A 60 -9.76 38.06 -18.75
C PRO A 60 -10.30 38.94 -17.62
N MET A 61 -11.22 38.39 -16.84
CA MET A 61 -11.83 39.06 -15.69
C MET A 61 -10.83 39.27 -14.55
N MET A 62 -9.98 38.28 -14.27
CA MET A 62 -8.91 38.37 -13.28
C MET A 62 -7.90 39.47 -13.63
N PHE A 63 -7.50 39.57 -14.90
CA PHE A 63 -6.58 40.61 -15.36
C PHE A 63 -7.21 42.02 -15.42
N GLY A 64 -8.51 42.16 -15.12
CA GLY A 64 -9.20 43.44 -15.11
C GLY A 64 -9.48 44.00 -16.50
N LEU A 65 -9.48 43.14 -17.53
CA LEU A 65 -9.90 43.49 -18.87
C LEU A 65 -11.44 43.50 -18.92
N SER A 66 -12.08 44.63 -18.58
CA SER A 66 -13.49 44.83 -18.95
C SER A 66 -13.58 45.16 -20.43
N LEU A 67 -13.74 44.12 -21.24
CA LEU A 67 -14.04 44.24 -22.67
C LEU A 67 -15.46 44.81 -22.81
N ASP A 68 -15.56 46.07 -23.22
CA ASP A 68 -16.84 46.67 -23.58
C ASP A 68 -17.15 46.29 -25.04
N PHE A 69 -17.88 45.19 -25.20
CA PHE A 69 -18.24 44.63 -26.52
C PHE A 69 -19.24 45.51 -27.29
N ILE A 70 -19.95 46.41 -26.61
CA ILE A 70 -20.95 47.30 -27.23
C ILE A 70 -20.34 48.66 -27.56
N GLY A 71 -19.42 49.17 -26.71
CA GLY A 71 -18.73 50.45 -26.90
C GLY A 71 -17.40 50.40 -27.68
N GLY A 72 -16.85 49.21 -27.94
CA GLY A 72 -15.59 49.06 -28.68
C GLY A 72 -14.35 49.55 -27.92
N GLY A 73 -14.38 49.52 -26.59
CA GLY A 73 -13.31 49.99 -25.72
C GLY A 73 -12.92 49.00 -24.62
N TYR A 74 -11.75 49.17 -24.04
CA TYR A 74 -11.36 48.55 -22.78
C TYR A 74 -11.59 49.59 -21.68
N SER A 75 -12.63 49.41 -20.86
CA SER A 75 -12.75 50.19 -19.64
C SER A 75 -11.86 49.53 -18.60
N VAL A 76 -10.93 50.26 -18.03
CA VAL A 76 -10.14 49.81 -16.87
C VAL A 76 -10.82 50.43 -15.65
N ASP A 77 -11.16 49.61 -14.67
CA ASP A 77 -11.69 50.04 -13.36
C ASP A 77 -13.14 50.56 -13.28
N SER A 78 -14.11 49.77 -13.76
CA SER A 78 -15.52 49.96 -13.32
C SER A 78 -15.71 49.55 -11.85
N PRO A 79 -16.41 50.33 -11.00
CA PRO A 79 -16.65 50.00 -9.59
C PRO A 79 -17.33 48.65 -9.36
N THR A 80 -18.17 48.20 -10.31
CA THR A 80 -18.85 46.91 -10.23
C THR A 80 -17.93 45.74 -10.60
N ALA A 81 -16.97 45.94 -11.50
CA ALA A 81 -16.01 44.92 -11.93
C ALA A 81 -15.04 44.50 -10.82
N LEU A 82 -14.82 45.36 -9.81
CA LEU A 82 -13.91 45.10 -8.69
C LEU A 82 -14.31 43.84 -7.89
N TRP A 83 -15.62 43.67 -7.63
CA TRP A 83 -16.15 42.51 -6.89
C TRP A 83 -15.99 41.20 -7.68
N TRP A 84 -16.23 41.26 -9.00
CA TRP A 84 -16.05 40.11 -9.90
C TRP A 84 -14.58 39.74 -10.09
N LYS A 85 -13.69 40.73 -10.18
CA LYS A 85 -12.23 40.53 -10.23
C LYS A 85 -11.71 39.83 -8.96
N GLN A 86 -12.17 40.26 -7.78
CA GLN A 86 -11.82 39.62 -6.51
C GLN A 86 -12.31 38.17 -6.43
N LEU A 87 -13.54 37.90 -6.90
CA LEU A 87 -14.09 36.54 -6.97
C LEU A 87 -13.27 35.66 -7.94
N ALA A 88 -13.07 36.12 -9.18
CA ALA A 88 -12.33 35.41 -10.21
C ALA A 88 -10.90 35.08 -9.76
N THR A 89 -10.20 36.04 -9.15
CA THR A 89 -8.86 35.84 -8.62
C THR A 89 -8.84 34.76 -7.54
N ALA A 90 -9.79 34.79 -6.60
CA ALA A 90 -9.89 33.77 -5.56
C ALA A 90 -10.13 32.36 -6.15
N VAL A 91 -11.00 32.25 -7.16
CA VAL A 91 -11.31 30.97 -7.82
C VAL A 91 -10.12 30.46 -8.63
N VAL A 92 -9.46 31.31 -9.42
CA VAL A 92 -8.32 30.90 -10.26
C VAL A 92 -7.15 30.43 -9.41
N PHE A 93 -6.77 31.18 -8.38
CA PHE A 93 -5.69 30.77 -7.48
C PHE A 93 -6.07 29.57 -6.63
N GLY A 94 -7.28 29.53 -6.07
CA GLY A 94 -7.73 28.42 -5.24
C GLY A 94 -7.85 27.11 -6.02
N LEU A 95 -8.38 27.18 -7.25
CA LEU A 95 -8.43 26.04 -8.15
C LEU A 95 -7.04 25.62 -8.58
N GLY A 96 -6.17 26.56 -8.99
CA GLY A 96 -4.79 26.25 -9.37
C GLY A 96 -4.02 25.48 -8.29
N ILE A 97 -4.11 25.92 -7.03
CA ILE A 97 -3.50 25.22 -5.87
C ILE A 97 -4.15 23.85 -5.67
N ALA A 98 -5.49 23.77 -5.72
CA ALA A 98 -6.21 22.51 -5.54
C ALA A 98 -5.88 21.48 -6.63
N THR A 99 -5.70 21.93 -7.87
CA THR A 99 -5.38 21.06 -9.01
C THR A 99 -3.96 20.54 -8.92
N VAL A 100 -2.98 21.39 -8.57
CA VAL A 100 -1.60 20.94 -8.31
C VAL A 100 -1.58 19.94 -7.16
N LEU A 101 -2.27 20.24 -6.06
CA LEU A 101 -2.38 19.31 -4.93
C LEU A 101 -2.99 17.98 -5.38
N THR A 102 -4.07 18.00 -6.16
CA THR A 102 -4.75 16.79 -6.63
C THR A 102 -3.89 16.00 -7.62
N LEU A 103 -3.17 16.66 -8.53
CA LEU A 103 -2.27 16.04 -9.50
C LEU A 103 -1.02 15.44 -8.87
N VAL A 104 -0.58 15.94 -7.71
CA VAL A 104 0.50 15.33 -6.93
C VAL A 104 -0.05 14.22 -6.03
N PHE A 105 -1.21 14.44 -5.42
CA PHE A 105 -1.83 13.50 -4.49
C PHE A 105 -2.32 12.22 -5.19
N THR A 106 -2.77 12.33 -6.44
CA THR A 106 -3.25 11.19 -7.25
C THR A 106 -2.13 10.17 -7.57
N PRO A 107 -0.96 10.56 -8.14
CA PRO A 107 0.16 9.64 -8.33
C PRO A 107 0.80 9.22 -7.01
N ALA A 108 0.78 10.08 -5.97
CA ALA A 108 1.22 9.68 -4.63
C ALA A 108 0.35 8.55 -4.06
N LEU A 109 -0.97 8.59 -4.25
CA LEU A 109 -1.89 7.52 -3.90
C LEU A 109 -1.59 6.23 -4.70
N LEU A 110 -1.32 6.37 -6.00
CA LEU A 110 -0.99 5.25 -6.88
C LEU A 110 0.33 4.57 -6.46
N SER A 111 1.37 5.35 -6.19
CA SER A 111 2.67 4.89 -5.66
C SER A 111 2.55 4.30 -4.26
N SER A 112 1.81 4.95 -3.35
CA SER A 112 1.59 4.49 -1.99
C SER A 112 0.98 3.09 -1.95
N ARG A 113 0.13 2.77 -2.93
CA ARG A 113 -0.52 1.47 -2.99
C ARG A 113 0.40 0.34 -3.42
N VAL A 114 1.29 0.60 -4.38
CA VAL A 114 2.37 -0.33 -4.77
C VAL A 114 3.31 -0.55 -3.58
N TRP A 115 3.63 0.52 -2.87
CA TRP A 115 4.50 0.46 -1.70
C TRP A 115 3.86 -0.30 -0.54
N VAL A 116 2.57 -0.09 -0.25
CA VAL A 116 1.82 -0.83 0.77
C VAL A 116 1.79 -2.34 0.47
N ILE A 117 1.56 -2.73 -0.79
CA ILE A 117 1.55 -4.16 -1.16
C ILE A 117 2.96 -4.76 -1.07
N THR A 118 3.99 -4.02 -1.47
CA THR A 118 5.39 -4.45 -1.40
C THR A 118 5.84 -4.59 0.05
N TYR A 119 5.54 -3.61 0.89
CA TYR A 119 5.88 -3.59 2.31
C TYR A 119 5.11 -4.69 3.08
N ALA A 120 3.83 -4.90 2.77
CA ALA A 120 3.04 -5.98 3.36
C ALA A 120 3.57 -7.38 2.97
N LYS A 121 3.98 -7.59 1.71
CA LYS A 121 4.59 -8.85 1.26
C LYS A 121 5.98 -9.06 1.89
N TRP A 122 6.80 -8.02 1.92
CA TRP A 122 8.11 -8.06 2.58
C TRP A 122 7.97 -8.37 4.07
N LEU A 123 7.04 -7.71 4.77
CA LEU A 123 6.75 -7.96 6.18
C LEU A 123 6.21 -9.38 6.41
N ALA A 124 5.28 -9.85 5.56
CA ALA A 124 4.76 -11.22 5.66
C ALA A 124 5.86 -12.28 5.40
N ASN A 125 6.79 -12.00 4.49
CA ASN A 125 7.94 -12.87 4.24
C ASN A 125 8.96 -12.81 5.38
N ALA A 126 9.22 -11.62 5.93
CA ALA A 126 10.09 -11.44 7.10
C ALA A 126 9.51 -12.18 8.34
N LEU A 127 8.21 -12.06 8.57
CA LEU A 127 7.50 -12.78 9.64
C LEU A 127 7.49 -14.29 9.40
N ARG A 128 7.39 -14.75 8.14
CA ARG A 128 7.52 -16.19 7.82
C ARG A 128 8.94 -16.71 8.05
N VAL A 129 9.97 -15.96 7.69
CA VAL A 129 11.38 -16.34 7.95
C VAL A 129 11.68 -16.37 9.44
N LEU A 130 11.17 -15.39 10.20
CA LEU A 130 11.29 -15.38 11.67
C LEU A 130 10.45 -16.46 12.35
N GLY A 131 9.28 -16.79 11.81
CA GLY A 131 8.38 -17.83 12.32
C GLY A 131 8.79 -19.28 11.96
N ALA A 132 9.46 -19.47 10.83
CA ALA A 132 9.90 -20.79 10.36
C ALA A 132 10.99 -21.42 11.25
N SER A 133 11.78 -20.62 11.98
CA SER A 133 12.84 -21.12 12.86
C SER A 133 12.32 -21.80 14.14
N ARG A 134 11.14 -21.41 14.65
CA ARG A 134 10.54 -22.03 15.85
C ARG A 134 9.66 -23.24 15.52
N GLN A 135 8.97 -23.26 14.37
CA GLN A 135 8.03 -24.33 14.03
C GLN A 135 8.74 -25.64 13.62
N ALA A 136 9.92 -25.56 13.01
CA ALA A 136 10.66 -26.73 12.52
C ALA A 136 11.13 -27.65 13.67
N ASN A 137 11.56 -27.07 14.80
CA ASN A 137 12.05 -27.84 15.95
C ASN A 137 10.93 -28.57 16.70
N ILE A 138 9.73 -27.99 16.77
CA ILE A 138 8.58 -28.60 17.46
C ILE A 138 8.08 -29.84 16.71
N ALA A 139 8.07 -29.79 15.38
CA ALA A 139 7.68 -30.94 14.55
C ALA A 139 8.70 -32.09 14.63
N GLN A 140 10.00 -31.76 14.67
CA GLN A 140 11.07 -32.75 14.85
C GLN A 140 11.03 -33.40 16.25
N ASP A 141 10.79 -32.62 17.31
CA ASP A 141 10.72 -33.14 18.68
C ASP A 141 9.52 -34.10 18.87
N TRP A 142 8.38 -33.79 18.25
CA TRP A 142 7.22 -34.69 18.24
C TRP A 142 7.50 -36.02 17.52
N ALA A 143 8.27 -36.00 16.43
CA ALA A 143 8.67 -37.20 15.71
C ALA A 143 9.66 -38.05 16.53
N LEU A 144 10.61 -37.42 17.23
CA LEU A 144 11.55 -38.10 18.13
C LEU A 144 10.83 -38.73 19.33
N ARG A 145 9.88 -38.03 19.94
CA ARG A 145 9.06 -38.56 21.04
C ARG A 145 8.24 -39.79 20.66
N ARG A 146 7.70 -39.84 19.43
CA ARG A 146 7.01 -41.04 18.94
C ARG A 146 7.97 -42.21 18.71
N LYS A 147 9.18 -41.94 18.19
CA LYS A 147 10.22 -42.98 18.04
C LYS A 147 10.69 -43.50 19.40
N ALA A 148 10.88 -42.61 20.38
CA ALA A 148 11.28 -42.97 21.75
C ALA A 148 10.24 -43.87 22.44
N LYS A 149 8.94 -43.61 22.26
CA LYS A 149 7.87 -44.48 22.81
C LYS A 149 7.83 -45.89 22.20
N ARG A 150 8.45 -46.13 21.04
CA ARG A 150 8.55 -47.47 20.44
C ARG A 150 9.72 -48.29 20.98
N ILE A 151 10.67 -47.67 21.68
CA ILE A 151 11.82 -48.37 22.25
C ILE A 151 11.42 -48.84 23.66
N LYS A 152 10.95 -50.08 23.76
CA LYS A 152 10.72 -50.78 25.03
C LYS A 152 12.10 -51.19 25.57
N GLN A 153 12.51 -50.58 26.68
CA GLN A 153 13.75 -50.82 27.45
C GLN A 153 15.05 -50.29 26.81
N PRO A 154 15.49 -49.07 27.15
CA PRO A 154 16.87 -48.66 26.95
C PRO A 154 17.70 -49.34 28.04
N GLU A 155 18.24 -50.52 27.75
CA GLU A 155 19.21 -51.16 28.62
C GLU A 155 20.49 -50.31 28.56
N ILE A 156 20.72 -49.52 29.61
CA ILE A 156 21.96 -48.79 29.80
C ILE A 156 22.96 -49.83 30.30
N ILE A 157 23.68 -50.45 29.37
CA ILE A 157 24.80 -51.32 29.70
C ILE A 157 25.92 -50.40 30.20
N TRP A 158 25.96 -50.22 31.52
CA TRP A 158 27.14 -49.70 32.20
C TRP A 158 28.24 -50.72 31.93
N SER A 159 29.22 -50.37 31.09
CA SER A 159 30.44 -51.18 31.00
C SER A 159 31.09 -51.17 32.38
N ASP A 160 31.48 -52.34 32.85
CA ASP A 160 32.24 -52.56 34.08
C ASP A 160 33.59 -51.83 34.04
N TRP A 161 33.58 -50.52 34.30
CA TRP A 161 34.79 -49.74 34.60
C TRP A 161 35.26 -49.96 36.04
N LEU A 162 34.63 -50.87 36.79
CA LEU A 162 35.09 -51.29 38.11
C LEU A 162 36.00 -52.52 38.08
N GLU A 163 36.21 -53.15 36.93
CA GLU A 163 37.10 -54.31 36.82
C GLU A 163 38.09 -54.17 35.67
N THR A 164 38.95 -53.16 35.76
CA THR A 164 40.32 -53.31 35.24
C THR A 164 41.31 -52.64 36.18
N ASP A 165 41.74 -53.38 37.20
CA ASP A 165 43.19 -53.44 37.37
C ASP A 165 43.67 -54.83 37.79
N GLY A 166 44.42 -55.43 36.88
CA GLY A 166 45.44 -56.42 37.20
C GLY A 166 45.00 -57.86 37.28
N LYS A 167 44.55 -58.46 36.17
CA LYS A 167 45.33 -59.51 35.47
C LYS A 167 44.52 -60.23 34.38
N ASP A 168 45.22 -60.46 33.26
CA ASP A 168 45.01 -61.51 32.26
C ASP A 168 44.10 -61.21 31.06
N ALA A 169 44.74 -60.73 29.99
CA ALA A 169 44.34 -60.90 28.58
C ALA A 169 44.16 -62.41 28.24
N PRO A 170 43.52 -62.87 27.12
CA PRO A 170 43.68 -62.30 25.77
C PRO A 170 42.53 -62.54 24.76
N LEU A 171 42.82 -62.16 23.51
CA LEU A 171 42.26 -62.64 22.22
C LEU A 171 41.14 -61.81 21.60
N GLY A 172 41.48 -61.27 20.42
CA GLY A 172 40.53 -60.68 19.51
C GLY A 172 39.69 -61.71 18.77
N VAL A 173 38.99 -61.15 17.77
CA VAL A 173 38.15 -61.75 16.73
C VAL A 173 36.64 -61.63 16.99
N SER A 174 36.07 -60.86 16.06
CA SER A 174 34.69 -60.67 15.62
C SER A 174 33.69 -61.82 15.86
N ALA A 175 32.43 -61.47 16.11
CA ALA A 175 31.30 -61.79 15.21
C ALA A 175 29.96 -61.28 15.77
N THR A 176 29.32 -60.34 15.08
CA THR A 176 27.84 -60.32 14.95
C THR A 176 27.41 -61.63 14.25
N PRO A 177 26.19 -62.20 14.41
CA PRO A 177 24.98 -61.58 14.94
C PRO A 177 24.10 -62.45 15.87
N LEU A 178 23.18 -61.73 16.53
CA LEU A 178 21.89 -62.13 17.08
C LEU A 178 21.36 -63.51 16.64
N ARG A 179 21.15 -64.41 17.60
CA ARG A 179 20.26 -65.57 17.43
C ARG A 179 19.69 -66.06 18.77
N ALA A 180 18.36 -66.18 18.78
CA ALA A 180 17.47 -67.00 19.63
C ALA A 180 17.59 -66.81 21.16
N ALA A 181 16.54 -66.84 21.96
CA ALA A 181 15.35 -67.67 21.90
C ALA A 181 14.28 -67.11 22.85
N GLU A 182 13.05 -67.54 22.58
CA GLU A 182 11.82 -67.47 23.40
C GLU A 182 10.97 -66.18 23.37
#